data_AF-A0A9Q8US04-F1
#
_entry.id   AF-A0A9Q8US04-F1
#
_cell.length_a   1.000
_cell.length_b   1.000
_cell.length_c   1.000
_cell.angle_alpha   90.00
_cell.angle_beta   90.00
_cell.angle_gamma   90.00
#
_symmetry.space_group_name_H-M   'P 1'
#
loop_
_entity.id
_entity.type
_entity.pdbx_description
1 polymer ?
#
loop_
_entity_poly.entity_id
_entity_poly.type
_entity_poly.pdbx_seq_one_letter_code
_entity_poly.pdbx_strand_id
1 'polypeptide(L)'
;MADSIRTAKKSKFSGGFVTVAAGTGDERQEFHVHEDVIKEQSQYFRKAFDAKCQEGKTRVIELPEDEAAIVACYVDWFYSHSISIPSIIDLPILSDKSIIINHLLRLYIFGEKIQDDAFCNEALCASMRLSDEKDEEGARWFPTKEDVAIIYDGTPEGSPARQLMVYLHVRYGSSSWIAKQYEENHPQFLVDLCKALLGKVQELDREDSYVGSLYDMRHTWMKRCKK
;
A
#
# COMPACT_ATOMS: atom_id res chain seq x y z
N MET A 1 -10.45 -33.10 -17.28
CA MET A 1 -11.26 -31.88 -17.12
C MET A 1 -10.94 -31.03 -18.33
N ALA A 2 -11.93 -30.74 -19.17
CA ALA A 2 -11.72 -30.09 -20.45
C ALA A 2 -11.41 -28.61 -20.23
N ASP A 3 -10.22 -28.19 -20.68
CA ASP A 3 -9.89 -26.78 -20.83
C ASP A 3 -10.88 -26.15 -21.80
N SER A 4 -11.82 -25.38 -21.26
CA SER A 4 -12.76 -24.61 -22.04
C SER A 4 -12.00 -23.52 -22.79
N ILE A 5 -11.86 -23.71 -24.11
CA ILE A 5 -11.35 -22.71 -25.05
C ILE A 5 -12.21 -21.45 -24.91
N ARG A 6 -11.61 -20.37 -24.40
CA ARG A 6 -12.24 -19.05 -24.35
C ARG A 6 -12.31 -18.49 -25.77
N THR A 7 -13.50 -18.48 -26.37
CA THR A 7 -13.76 -17.75 -27.61
C THR A 7 -13.77 -16.25 -27.32
N ALA A 8 -12.70 -15.54 -27.68
CA ALA A 8 -12.63 -14.09 -27.53
C ALA A 8 -13.59 -13.41 -28.53
N LYS A 9 -14.56 -12.64 -28.02
CA LYS A 9 -15.60 -11.96 -28.82
C LYS A 9 -15.05 -10.84 -29.72
N LYS A 10 -13.81 -10.39 -29.47
CA LYS A 10 -13.01 -9.41 -30.24
C LYS A 10 -11.55 -9.50 -29.73
N SER A 11 -10.54 -9.28 -30.57
CA SER A 11 -9.14 -9.25 -30.10
C SER A 11 -8.91 -7.99 -29.25
N LYS A 12 -8.48 -8.18 -27.99
CA LYS A 12 -8.22 -7.10 -27.02
C LYS A 12 -7.19 -6.07 -27.51
N PHE A 13 -6.35 -6.45 -28.47
CA PHE A 13 -5.26 -5.65 -29.01
C PHE A 13 -5.55 -5.11 -30.42
N SER A 14 -6.77 -5.30 -30.93
CA SER A 14 -7.18 -4.79 -32.26
C SER A 14 -8.01 -3.51 -32.18
N GLY A 15 -8.31 -3.04 -30.95
CA GLY A 15 -9.08 -1.83 -30.70
C GLY A 15 -8.26 -0.55 -30.84
N GLY A 16 -8.92 0.58 -30.61
CA GLY A 16 -8.26 1.89 -30.56
C GLY A 16 -7.41 2.08 -29.31
N PHE A 17 -6.62 3.14 -29.30
CA PHE A 17 -5.80 3.55 -28.16
C PHE A 17 -6.43 4.73 -27.45
N VAL A 18 -6.18 4.80 -26.14
CA VAL A 18 -6.40 5.97 -25.30
C VAL A 18 -5.07 6.42 -24.72
N THR A 19 -4.98 7.69 -24.35
CA THR A 19 -3.80 8.26 -23.70
C THR A 19 -4.08 8.51 -22.23
N VAL A 20 -3.17 8.07 -21.36
CA VAL A 20 -3.10 8.47 -19.96
C VAL A 20 -1.88 9.37 -19.83
N ALA A 21 -2.07 10.63 -19.46
CA ALA A 21 -1.00 11.61 -19.30
C ALA A 21 -0.77 11.87 -17.81
N ALA A 22 0.46 11.76 -17.34
CA ALA A 22 0.84 11.94 -15.93
C ALA A 22 1.87 13.07 -15.79
N GLY A 23 1.79 13.83 -14.70
CA GLY A 23 2.70 14.94 -14.42
C GLY A 23 2.40 16.24 -15.19
N THR A 24 3.24 17.26 -14.98
CA THR A 24 3.11 18.58 -15.62
C THR A 24 4.46 19.09 -16.12
N GLY A 25 4.43 20.04 -17.06
CA GLY A 25 5.65 20.66 -17.59
C GLY A 25 6.61 19.64 -18.19
N ASP A 26 7.89 19.73 -17.78
CA ASP A 26 8.97 18.86 -18.28
C ASP A 26 8.90 17.42 -17.75
N GLU A 27 8.12 17.17 -16.69
CA GLU A 27 7.90 15.84 -16.12
C GLU A 27 6.66 15.13 -16.71
N ARG A 28 5.92 15.81 -17.61
CA ARG A 28 4.72 15.24 -18.22
C ARG A 28 5.09 14.09 -19.15
N GLN A 29 4.49 12.93 -18.92
CA GLN A 29 4.64 11.74 -19.77
C GLN A 29 3.29 11.22 -20.24
N GLU A 30 3.23 10.75 -21.48
CA GLU A 30 2.04 10.16 -22.08
C GLU A 30 2.20 8.66 -22.27
N PHE A 31 1.20 7.91 -21.84
CA PHE A 31 1.13 6.46 -21.96
C PHE A 31 -0.04 6.08 -22.88
N HIS A 32 0.24 5.35 -23.96
CA HIS A 32 -0.78 4.89 -24.90
C HIS A 32 -1.20 3.45 -24.58
N VAL A 33 -2.49 3.25 -24.28
CA VAL A 33 -3.04 1.98 -23.82
C VAL A 33 -4.19 1.55 -24.72
N HIS A 34 -4.32 0.26 -24.98
CA HIS A 34 -5.48 -0.27 -25.71
C HIS A 34 -6.77 0.00 -24.92
N GLU A 35 -7.74 0.67 -25.55
CA GLU A 35 -8.99 1.09 -24.91
C GLU A 35 -9.76 -0.10 -24.33
N ASP A 36 -9.81 -1.21 -25.07
CA ASP A 36 -10.52 -2.41 -24.65
C ASP A 36 -9.88 -3.05 -23.40
N VAL A 37 -8.55 -2.98 -23.27
CA VAL A 37 -7.81 -3.52 -22.12
C VAL A 37 -8.11 -2.71 -20.86
N ILE A 38 -7.92 -1.38 -20.92
CA ILE A 38 -8.08 -0.51 -19.75
C ILE A 38 -9.55 -0.45 -19.28
N LYS A 39 -10.51 -0.48 -20.20
CA LYS A 39 -11.94 -0.54 -19.86
C LYS A 39 -12.36 -1.89 -19.29
N GLU A 40 -11.73 -3.00 -19.69
CA GLU A 40 -12.06 -4.32 -19.15
C GLU A 40 -11.64 -4.41 -17.68
N GLN A 41 -10.47 -3.88 -17.35
CA GLN A 41 -9.84 -4.06 -16.05
C GLN A 41 -10.27 -3.02 -15.01
N SER A 42 -10.57 -1.79 -15.41
CA SER A 42 -10.90 -0.73 -14.47
C SER A 42 -12.26 -0.09 -14.73
N GLN A 43 -13.11 -0.09 -13.70
CA GLN A 43 -14.41 0.58 -13.74
C GLN A 43 -14.26 2.11 -13.82
N TYR A 44 -13.20 2.66 -13.22
CA TYR A 44 -12.87 4.07 -13.30
C TYR A 44 -12.64 4.49 -14.75
N PHE A 45 -11.74 3.81 -15.45
CA PHE A 45 -11.43 4.12 -16.85
C PHE A 45 -12.61 3.79 -17.78
N ARG A 46 -13.41 2.76 -17.47
CA ARG A 46 -14.65 2.47 -18.20
C ARG A 46 -15.63 3.65 -18.16
N LYS A 47 -15.79 4.28 -17.00
CA LYS A 47 -16.66 5.45 -16.81
C LYS A 47 -16.04 6.72 -17.41
N ALA A 48 -14.74 6.94 -17.21
CA ALA A 48 -14.04 8.10 -17.74
C ALA A 48 -14.11 8.15 -19.27
N PHE A 49 -13.91 7.01 -19.94
CA PHE A 49 -14.01 6.93 -21.40
C PHE A 49 -15.42 6.62 -21.93
N ASP A 50 -16.47 6.89 -21.15
CA ASP A 50 -17.83 6.94 -21.67
C ASP A 50 -18.00 8.18 -22.56
N ALA A 51 -18.69 8.05 -23.69
CA ALA A 51 -18.86 9.14 -24.68
C ALA A 51 -19.54 10.40 -24.11
N LYS A 52 -20.21 10.29 -22.96
CA LYS A 52 -20.81 11.42 -22.25
C LYS A 52 -19.78 12.28 -21.51
N CYS A 53 -18.63 11.71 -21.17
CA CYS A 53 -17.53 12.38 -20.47
C CYS A 53 -16.64 13.14 -21.47
N GLN A 54 -15.89 14.13 -20.98
CA GLN A 54 -14.97 14.89 -21.83
C GLN A 54 -13.82 14.00 -22.33
N GLU A 55 -13.33 13.14 -21.45
CA GLU A 55 -12.28 12.16 -21.66
C GLU A 55 -12.71 11.10 -22.69
N GLY A 56 -13.99 10.73 -22.74
CA GLY A 56 -14.54 9.88 -23.79
C GLY A 56 -14.52 10.51 -25.18
N LYS A 57 -14.52 11.85 -25.26
CA LYS A 57 -14.42 12.59 -26.53
C LYS A 57 -12.97 12.80 -26.95
N THR A 58 -12.10 13.19 -26.01
CA THR A 58 -10.69 13.45 -26.28
C THR A 58 -9.86 12.17 -26.39
N ARG A 59 -10.32 11.07 -25.78
CA ARG A 59 -9.55 9.83 -25.58
C ARG A 59 -8.29 10.03 -24.74
N VAL A 60 -8.29 11.06 -23.89
CA VAL A 60 -7.17 11.42 -23.01
C VAL A 60 -7.68 11.56 -21.58
N ILE A 61 -6.96 10.98 -20.63
CA ILE A 61 -7.10 11.25 -19.19
C ILE A 61 -5.85 11.95 -18.71
N GLU A 62 -6.02 13.10 -18.07
CA GLU A 62 -4.94 13.89 -17.49
C GLU A 62 -4.87 13.64 -15.97
N LEU A 63 -3.67 13.30 -15.51
CA LEU A 63 -3.30 12.99 -14.12
C LEU A 63 -2.13 13.89 -13.70
N PRO A 64 -2.33 15.22 -13.64
CA PRO A 64 -1.24 16.19 -13.48
C PRO A 64 -0.54 16.11 -12.12
N GLU A 65 -1.23 15.61 -11.09
CA GLU A 65 -0.73 15.46 -9.72
C GLU A 65 -0.03 14.12 -9.48
N ASP A 66 -0.10 13.19 -10.43
CA ASP A 66 0.41 11.84 -10.29
C ASP A 66 1.78 11.70 -10.95
N GLU A 67 2.67 10.99 -10.28
CA GLU A 67 4.02 10.73 -10.79
C GLU A 67 3.99 9.78 -11.98
N ALA A 68 4.70 10.15 -13.05
CA ALA A 68 4.77 9.35 -14.27
C ALA A 68 5.25 7.91 -14.01
N ALA A 69 6.17 7.69 -13.08
CA ALA A 69 6.64 6.35 -12.72
C ALA A 69 5.54 5.46 -12.10
N ILE A 70 4.64 6.05 -11.30
CA ILE A 70 3.52 5.34 -10.68
C ILE A 70 2.48 4.97 -11.76
N VAL A 71 2.16 5.91 -12.64
CA VAL A 71 1.24 5.68 -13.75
C VAL A 71 1.81 4.68 -14.74
N ALA A 72 3.11 4.73 -15.04
CA ALA A 72 3.79 3.75 -15.89
C ALA A 72 3.64 2.32 -15.35
N CYS A 73 3.93 2.11 -14.06
CA CYS A 73 3.80 0.80 -13.42
C CYS A 73 2.35 0.30 -13.44
N TYR A 74 1.39 1.20 -13.23
CA TYR A 74 -0.03 0.86 -13.35
C TYR A 74 -0.45 0.52 -14.80
N VAL A 75 0.12 1.20 -15.80
CA VAL A 75 -0.11 0.87 -17.21
C VAL A 75 0.48 -0.50 -17.55
N ASP A 76 1.68 -0.81 -17.05
CA ASP A 76 2.31 -2.13 -17.23
C ASP A 76 1.47 -3.24 -16.60
N TRP A 77 0.89 -2.99 -15.42
CA TRP A 77 0.00 -3.91 -14.72
C TRP A 77 -1.19 -4.37 -15.59
N PHE A 78 -1.72 -3.51 -16.45
CA PHE A 78 -2.81 -3.90 -17.36
C PHE A 78 -2.43 -5.02 -18.33
N TYR A 79 -1.15 -5.16 -18.65
CA TYR A 79 -0.68 -6.15 -19.60
C TYR A 79 -0.05 -7.36 -18.90
N SER A 80 0.68 -7.13 -17.82
CA SER A 80 1.42 -8.18 -17.11
C SER A 80 0.58 -8.90 -16.05
N HIS A 81 -0.42 -8.22 -15.47
CA HIS A 81 -1.04 -8.63 -14.21
C HIS A 81 -0.02 -8.97 -13.12
N SER A 82 1.12 -8.27 -13.14
CA SER A 82 2.17 -8.34 -12.13
C SER A 82 2.80 -6.96 -11.98
N ILE A 83 2.94 -6.48 -10.73
CA ILE A 83 3.69 -5.26 -10.47
C ILE A 83 5.17 -5.55 -10.71
N SER A 84 5.71 -4.97 -11.76
CA SER A 84 7.14 -5.01 -12.05
C SER A 84 7.81 -3.90 -11.28
N ILE A 85 8.66 -4.25 -10.32
CA ILE A 85 9.53 -3.29 -9.67
C ILE A 85 10.68 -3.02 -10.64
N PRO A 86 10.92 -1.77 -11.08
CA PRO A 86 12.06 -1.45 -11.93
C PRO A 86 13.33 -1.97 -11.25
N SER A 87 14.12 -2.77 -11.97
CA SER A 87 15.39 -3.25 -11.45
C SER A 87 16.27 -2.04 -11.15
N ILE A 88 16.55 -1.79 -9.87
CA ILE A 88 17.34 -0.66 -9.36
C ILE A 88 18.82 -0.89 -9.70
N ILE A 89 19.15 -0.97 -10.99
CA ILE A 89 20.50 -1.37 -11.43
C ILE A 89 21.50 -0.21 -11.36
N ASP A 90 21.08 1.05 -11.12
CA ASP A 90 22.00 2.21 -11.22
C ASP A 90 22.06 3.15 -9.99
N LEU A 91 21.61 2.76 -8.79
CA LEU A 91 21.75 3.60 -7.58
C LEU A 91 22.58 2.92 -6.47
N PRO A 92 23.65 3.54 -5.93
CA PRO A 92 24.52 2.90 -4.94
C PRO A 92 24.07 3.10 -3.48
N ILE A 93 23.98 1.98 -2.76
CA ILE A 93 24.55 1.71 -1.41
C ILE A 93 23.74 2.09 -0.15
N LEU A 94 22.54 2.69 -0.23
CA LEU A 94 21.58 2.69 0.89
C LEU A 94 20.13 2.46 0.42
N SER A 95 19.54 1.35 0.88
CA SER A 95 18.09 1.12 1.01
C SER A 95 17.25 0.79 -0.23
N ASP A 96 17.72 -0.10 -1.13
CA ASP A 96 16.89 -0.63 -2.24
C ASP A 96 15.49 -1.05 -1.75
N LYS A 97 15.40 -1.76 -0.63
CA LYS A 97 14.09 -2.18 -0.06
C LYS A 97 13.21 -1.01 0.40
N SER A 98 13.79 0.06 0.97
CA SER A 98 13.03 1.25 1.37
C SER A 98 12.54 2.06 0.18
N ILE A 99 13.28 2.05 -0.94
CA ILE A 99 12.82 2.67 -2.18
C ILE A 99 11.68 1.83 -2.78
N ILE A 100 11.85 0.51 -2.82
CA ILE A 100 10.86 -0.42 -3.37
C ILE A 100 9.55 -0.35 -2.58
N ILE A 101 9.61 -0.47 -1.25
CA ILE A 101 8.40 -0.40 -0.42
C ILE A 101 7.70 0.94 -0.59
N ASN A 102 8.42 2.07 -0.56
CA ASN A 102 7.87 3.39 -0.76
C ASN A 102 7.12 3.47 -2.09
N HIS A 103 7.72 2.95 -3.17
CA HIS A 103 7.08 2.85 -4.46
C HIS A 103 5.80 1.99 -4.41
N LEU A 104 5.84 0.82 -3.79
CA LEU A 104 4.67 -0.05 -3.62
C LEU A 104 3.54 0.60 -2.82
N LEU A 105 3.85 1.36 -1.76
CA LEU A 105 2.85 2.09 -0.97
C LEU A 105 2.22 3.23 -1.79
N ARG A 106 3.00 3.89 -2.65
CA ARG A 106 2.49 4.92 -3.56
C ARG A 106 1.62 4.32 -4.68
N LEU A 107 1.96 3.13 -5.18
CA LEU A 107 1.11 2.37 -6.09
C LEU A 107 -0.23 2.01 -5.42
N TYR A 108 -0.21 1.60 -4.14
CA TYR A 108 -1.44 1.34 -3.39
C TYR A 108 -2.33 2.59 -3.29
N ILE A 109 -1.75 3.74 -2.92
CA ILE A 109 -2.47 5.02 -2.81
C ILE A 109 -3.06 5.43 -4.16
N PHE A 110 -2.30 5.25 -5.24
CA PHE A 110 -2.80 5.50 -6.58
C PHE A 110 -3.98 4.58 -6.91
N GLY A 111 -3.87 3.27 -6.62
CA GLY A 111 -4.96 2.31 -6.78
C GLY A 111 -6.23 2.69 -6.02
N GLU A 112 -6.10 3.18 -4.79
CA GLU A 112 -7.23 3.68 -3.99
C GLU A 112 -7.89 4.89 -4.67
N LYS A 113 -7.09 5.85 -5.16
CA LYS A 113 -7.56 7.04 -5.89
C LYS A 113 -8.38 6.68 -7.13
N ILE A 114 -7.92 5.70 -7.91
CA ILE A 114 -8.61 5.24 -9.13
C ILE A 114 -9.58 4.08 -8.89
N GLN A 115 -9.81 3.68 -7.62
CA GLN A 115 -10.74 2.64 -7.20
C GLN A 115 -10.50 1.29 -7.91
N ASP A 116 -9.23 0.85 -7.94
CA ASP A 116 -8.82 -0.44 -8.51
C ASP A 116 -8.35 -1.40 -7.40
N ASP A 117 -9.33 -2.08 -6.79
CA ASP A 117 -9.08 -3.02 -5.67
C ASP A 117 -8.10 -4.14 -6.03
N ALA A 118 -8.11 -4.60 -7.29
CA ALA A 118 -7.22 -5.67 -7.73
C ALA A 118 -5.76 -5.19 -7.75
N PHE A 119 -5.54 -3.98 -8.24
CA PHE A 119 -4.22 -3.34 -8.21
C PHE A 119 -3.76 -3.03 -6.77
N CYS A 120 -4.65 -2.50 -5.92
CA CYS A 120 -4.36 -2.29 -4.50
C CYS A 120 -3.94 -3.58 -3.80
N ASN A 121 -4.67 -4.67 -4.04
CA ASN A 121 -4.35 -5.97 -3.46
C ASN A 121 -2.99 -6.49 -3.92
N GLU A 122 -2.65 -6.34 -5.20
CA GLU A 122 -1.32 -6.73 -5.67
C GLU A 122 -0.21 -5.87 -5.05
N ALA A 123 -0.42 -4.55 -4.92
CA ALA A 123 0.56 -3.67 -4.28
C ALA A 123 0.82 -4.10 -2.83
N LEU A 124 -0.22 -4.40 -2.06
CA LEU A 124 -0.07 -4.96 -0.71
C LEU A 124 0.61 -6.34 -0.72
N CYS A 125 0.24 -7.22 -1.64
CA CYS A 125 0.87 -8.53 -1.77
C CYS A 125 2.37 -8.40 -2.05
N ALA A 126 2.77 -7.51 -2.95
CA ALA A 126 4.17 -7.22 -3.23
C ALA A 126 4.89 -6.67 -2.00
N SER A 127 4.27 -5.75 -1.25
CA SER A 127 4.83 -5.22 0.00
C SER A 127 5.04 -6.32 1.06
N MET A 128 4.07 -7.22 1.21
CA MET A 128 4.17 -8.35 2.15
C MET A 128 5.27 -9.33 1.74
N ARG A 129 5.38 -9.65 0.44
CA ARG A 129 6.47 -10.49 -0.08
C ARG A 129 7.83 -9.87 0.23
N LEU A 130 7.99 -8.56 0.02
CA LEU A 130 9.22 -7.84 0.35
C LEU A 130 9.55 -7.89 1.85
N SER A 131 8.54 -7.80 2.72
CA SER A 131 8.72 -7.95 4.18
C SER A 131 9.01 -9.38 4.64
N ASP A 132 8.60 -10.39 3.88
CA ASP A 132 8.90 -11.79 4.18
C ASP A 132 10.32 -12.20 3.77
N GLU A 133 10.90 -11.51 2.79
CA GLU A 133 12.28 -11.69 2.38
C GLU A 133 13.25 -11.38 3.53
N LYS A 134 14.28 -12.22 3.62
CA LYS A 134 15.35 -12.07 4.60
C LYS A 134 16.62 -11.55 3.92
N ASP A 135 17.37 -10.71 4.62
CA ASP A 135 18.74 -10.37 4.23
C ASP A 135 19.72 -11.53 4.48
N GLU A 136 21.00 -11.30 4.19
CA GLU A 136 22.07 -12.29 4.36
C GLU A 136 22.19 -12.76 5.81
N GLU A 137 21.85 -11.90 6.76
CA GLU A 137 21.83 -12.15 8.20
C GLU A 137 20.53 -12.81 8.70
N GLY A 138 19.55 -13.01 7.81
CA GLY A 138 18.27 -13.63 8.14
C GLY A 138 17.23 -12.67 8.73
N ALA A 139 17.52 -11.38 8.80
CA ALA A 139 16.62 -10.34 9.28
C ALA A 139 15.63 -9.92 8.20
N ARG A 140 14.44 -9.52 8.65
CA ARG A 140 13.34 -9.04 7.78
C ARG A 140 13.27 -7.54 7.82
N TRP A 141 12.84 -6.97 6.70
CA TRP A 141 12.60 -5.55 6.57
C TRP A 141 11.11 -5.24 6.78
N PHE A 142 10.81 -4.18 7.52
CA PHE A 142 9.44 -3.75 7.81
C PHE A 142 9.29 -2.23 7.63
N PRO A 143 8.05 -1.74 7.36
CA PRO A 143 7.77 -0.32 7.15
C PRO A 143 8.31 0.59 8.26
N THR A 144 8.96 1.68 7.87
CA THR A 144 9.43 2.73 8.78
C THR A 144 8.30 3.69 9.16
N LYS A 145 8.60 4.65 10.05
CA LYS A 145 7.64 5.72 10.40
C LYS A 145 7.26 6.59 9.18
N GLU A 146 8.19 6.79 8.24
CA GLU A 146 7.94 7.50 6.98
C GLU A 146 6.96 6.73 6.08
N ASP A 147 7.13 5.41 5.98
CA ASP A 147 6.22 4.53 5.23
C ASP A 147 4.81 4.54 5.83
N VAL A 148 4.73 4.52 7.17
CA VAL A 148 3.46 4.66 7.89
C VAL A 148 2.81 6.01 7.59
N ALA A 149 3.57 7.10 7.60
CA ALA A 149 3.04 8.43 7.29
C ALA A 149 2.46 8.48 5.86
N ILE A 150 3.19 7.94 4.87
CA ILE A 150 2.73 7.87 3.47
C ILE A 150 1.36 7.18 3.37
N ILE A 151 1.20 6.01 4.00
CA ILE A 151 -0.07 5.30 3.97
C ILE A 151 -1.17 6.07 4.68
N TYR A 152 -0.91 6.61 5.87
CA TYR A 152 -1.95 7.31 6.62
C TYR A 152 -2.36 8.63 5.98
N ASP A 153 -1.43 9.37 5.37
CA ASP A 153 -1.73 10.62 4.67
C ASP A 153 -2.44 10.35 3.32
N GLY A 154 -2.12 9.24 2.67
CA GLY A 154 -2.60 8.91 1.32
C GLY A 154 -3.85 8.05 1.25
N THR A 155 -4.36 7.51 2.37
CA THR A 155 -5.51 6.58 2.36
C THR A 155 -6.60 7.02 3.33
N PRO A 156 -7.88 6.65 3.13
CA PRO A 156 -8.95 6.95 4.08
C PRO A 156 -8.92 6.08 5.33
N GLU A 157 -9.66 6.49 6.37
CA GLU A 157 -9.90 5.66 7.56
C GLU A 157 -10.51 4.31 7.16
N GLY A 158 -10.05 3.24 7.79
CA GLY A 158 -10.49 1.87 7.51
C GLY A 158 -9.76 1.19 6.34
N SER A 159 -8.89 1.89 5.60
CA SER A 159 -8.12 1.30 4.50
C SER A 159 -7.32 0.05 4.96
N PRO A 160 -7.36 -1.06 4.20
CA PRO A 160 -6.57 -2.25 4.47
C PRO A 160 -5.06 -1.99 4.65
N ALA A 161 -4.49 -1.03 3.93
CA ALA A 161 -3.08 -0.67 4.09
C ALA A 161 -2.76 -0.15 5.49
N ARG A 162 -3.63 0.69 6.08
CA ARG A 162 -3.47 1.17 7.47
C ARG A 162 -3.52 0.01 8.46
N GLN A 163 -4.43 -0.94 8.24
CA GLN A 163 -4.55 -2.14 9.07
C GLN A 163 -3.29 -3.02 8.97
N LEU A 164 -2.72 -3.18 7.77
CA LEU A 164 -1.45 -3.89 7.59
C LEU A 164 -0.31 -3.22 8.35
N MET A 165 -0.19 -1.89 8.28
CA MET A 165 0.83 -1.15 9.05
C MET A 165 0.72 -1.45 10.55
N VAL A 166 -0.49 -1.37 11.10
CA VAL A 166 -0.73 -1.69 12.53
C VAL A 166 -0.40 -3.15 12.83
N TYR A 167 -0.85 -4.09 11.99
CA TYR A 167 -0.60 -5.51 12.19
C TYR A 167 0.90 -5.84 12.22
N LEU A 168 1.68 -5.30 11.28
CA LEU A 168 3.13 -5.51 11.23
C LEU A 168 3.81 -4.97 12.50
N HIS A 169 3.41 -3.81 13.00
CA HIS A 169 3.95 -3.23 14.23
C HIS A 169 3.57 -4.02 15.48
N VAL A 170 2.32 -4.48 15.59
CA VAL A 170 1.86 -5.29 16.75
C VAL A 170 2.51 -6.68 16.77
N ARG A 171 2.80 -7.24 15.59
CA ARG A 171 3.32 -8.61 15.45
C ARG A 171 4.83 -8.69 15.49
N TYR A 172 5.52 -7.76 14.84
CA TYR A 172 6.97 -7.81 14.62
C TYR A 172 7.71 -6.58 15.16
N GLY A 173 6.98 -5.52 15.49
CA GLY A 173 7.56 -4.28 15.96
C GLY A 173 8.19 -4.39 17.35
N SER A 174 9.08 -3.43 17.62
CA SER A 174 9.67 -3.23 18.94
C SER A 174 9.49 -1.77 19.35
N SER A 175 9.69 -1.46 20.65
CA SER A 175 9.53 -0.09 21.13
C SER A 175 10.47 0.92 20.46
N SER A 176 11.56 0.47 19.82
CA SER A 176 12.46 1.36 19.07
C SER A 176 11.90 1.82 17.73
N TRP A 177 10.84 1.18 17.21
CA TRP A 177 10.20 1.58 15.95
C TRP A 177 9.31 2.81 16.12
N ILE A 178 8.86 3.07 17.35
CA ILE A 178 8.11 4.29 17.68
C ILE A 178 9.12 5.37 18.03
N ALA A 179 9.09 6.48 17.29
CA ALA A 179 10.01 7.59 17.53
C ALA A 179 9.77 8.19 18.92
N LYS A 180 10.86 8.63 19.57
CA LYS A 180 10.80 9.17 20.94
C LYS A 180 10.05 10.50 20.99
N GLN A 181 10.26 11.34 19.99
CA GLN A 181 9.53 12.58 19.76
C GLN A 181 8.16 12.22 19.18
N TYR A 182 7.09 12.64 19.84
CA TYR A 182 5.75 12.22 19.44
C TYR A 182 5.38 12.79 18.07
N GLU A 183 5.90 13.98 17.72
CA GLU A 183 5.67 14.68 16.45
C GLU A 183 6.21 13.92 15.24
N GLU A 184 7.15 13.01 15.45
CA GLU A 184 7.73 12.19 14.38
C GLU A 184 6.88 10.95 14.04
N ASN A 185 5.84 10.67 14.82
CA ASN A 185 4.94 9.55 14.57
C ASN A 185 3.60 10.07 14.03
N HIS A 186 3.00 9.35 13.08
CA HIS A 186 1.69 9.72 12.59
C HIS A 186 0.61 9.56 13.71
N PRO A 187 -0.16 10.62 14.05
CA PRO A 187 -0.99 10.62 15.25
C PRO A 187 -2.15 9.62 15.16
N GLN A 188 -2.78 9.48 14.00
CA GLN A 188 -3.85 8.48 13.81
C GLN A 188 -3.30 7.06 13.90
N PHE A 189 -2.06 6.83 13.44
CA PHE A 189 -1.41 5.53 13.55
C PHE A 189 -1.15 5.16 15.01
N LEU A 190 -0.67 6.10 15.81
CA LEU A 190 -0.48 5.86 17.25
C LEU A 190 -1.79 5.47 17.94
N VAL A 191 -2.92 6.11 17.56
CA VAL A 191 -4.24 5.77 18.10
C VAL A 191 -4.63 4.35 17.72
N ASP A 192 -4.49 3.98 16.45
CA ASP A 192 -4.88 2.66 15.95
C ASP A 192 -3.96 1.56 16.51
N LEU A 193 -2.66 1.84 16.63
CA LEU A 193 -1.69 0.95 17.28
C LEU A 193 -2.02 0.74 18.76
N CYS A 194 -2.34 1.81 19.51
CA CYS A 194 -2.75 1.69 20.91
C CYS A 194 -4.01 0.83 21.07
N LYS A 195 -5.02 1.06 20.23
CA LYS A 195 -6.25 0.25 20.23
C LYS A 195 -5.95 -1.23 19.95
N ALA A 196 -5.11 -1.52 18.96
CA ALA A 196 -4.75 -2.88 18.62
C ALA A 196 -3.94 -3.58 19.72
N LEU A 197 -3.01 -2.87 20.37
CA LEU A 197 -2.24 -3.40 21.50
C LEU A 197 -3.15 -3.69 22.71
N LEU A 198 -4.08 -2.79 23.03
CA LEU A 198 -5.05 -3.01 24.12
C LEU A 198 -5.98 -4.20 23.81
N GLY A 199 -6.44 -4.33 22.56
CA GLY A 199 -7.21 -5.49 22.12
C GLY A 199 -6.45 -6.80 22.33
N LYS A 200 -5.17 -6.83 21.95
CA LYS A 200 -4.29 -8.00 22.13
C LYS A 200 -4.09 -8.37 23.61
N VAL A 201 -3.95 -7.38 24.49
CA VAL A 201 -3.86 -7.64 25.95
C VAL A 201 -5.15 -8.27 26.46
N GLN A 202 -6.31 -7.75 26.05
CA GLN A 202 -7.60 -8.32 26.44
C GLN A 202 -7.82 -9.74 25.92
N GLU A 203 -7.29 -10.08 24.74
CA GLU A 203 -7.33 -11.45 24.21
C GLU A 203 -6.49 -12.39 25.07
N LEU A 204 -5.26 -12.00 25.42
CA LEU A 204 -4.39 -12.79 26.29
C LEU A 204 -4.99 -12.97 27.70
N ASP A 205 -5.56 -11.91 28.28
CA ASP A 205 -6.22 -11.97 29.59
C ASP A 205 -7.48 -12.85 29.60
N ARG A 206 -8.12 -13.09 28.44
CA ARG A 206 -9.24 -14.05 28.33
C ARG A 206 -8.75 -15.49 28.31
N GLU A 207 -7.56 -15.72 27.76
CA GLU A 207 -6.92 -17.04 27.75
C GLU A 207 -6.29 -17.39 29.10
N ASP A 208 -5.81 -16.38 29.84
CA ASP A 208 -5.26 -16.52 31.18
C ASP A 208 -6.34 -16.33 32.27
N SER A 209 -6.78 -17.42 32.89
CA SER A 209 -7.92 -17.44 33.84
C SER A 209 -7.74 -16.61 35.14
N TYR A 210 -6.59 -15.95 35.34
CA TYR A 210 -6.29 -15.21 36.56
C TYR A 210 -5.67 -13.84 36.27
N VAL A 211 -6.51 -12.81 36.27
CA VAL A 211 -6.07 -11.42 36.41
C VAL A 211 -5.92 -11.15 37.91
N GLY A 212 -4.69 -11.09 38.41
CA GLY A 212 -4.40 -10.81 39.82
C GLY A 212 -5.01 -9.49 40.29
N SER A 213 -5.45 -9.41 41.54
CA SER A 213 -5.99 -8.18 42.12
C SER A 213 -4.97 -7.05 42.04
N LEU A 214 -5.40 -5.86 41.59
CA LEU A 214 -4.59 -4.64 41.63
C LEU A 214 -4.00 -4.37 43.01
N TYR A 215 -4.73 -4.76 44.07
CA TYR A 215 -4.27 -4.63 45.43
C TYR A 215 -3.04 -5.50 45.71
N ASP A 216 -2.98 -6.73 45.18
CA ASP A 216 -1.84 -7.62 45.39
C ASP A 216 -0.60 -7.15 44.62
N MET A 217 -0.82 -6.55 43.44
CA MET A 217 0.22 -5.95 42.61
C MET A 217 0.67 -4.55 43.07
N ARG A 218 0.06 -3.97 44.11
CA ARG A 218 0.31 -2.58 44.55
C ARG A 218 1.78 -2.23 44.76
N HIS A 219 2.61 -3.20 45.13
CA HIS A 219 4.04 -3.03 45.36
C HIS A 219 4.82 -2.62 44.10
N THR A 220 4.28 -2.86 42.91
CA THR A 220 4.86 -2.45 41.61
C THR A 220 4.80 -0.93 41.42
N TRP A 221 3.78 -0.27 41.96
CA TRP A 221 3.54 1.17 41.76
C TRP A 221 3.72 2.02 43.02
N MET A 222 3.74 1.40 44.21
CA MET A 222 3.95 2.11 45.46
C MET A 222 5.39 2.63 45.58
N LYS A 223 5.53 3.86 46.07
CA LYS A 223 6.84 4.45 46.38
C LYS A 223 7.56 3.58 47.38
N ARG A 224 8.84 3.27 47.12
CA ARG A 224 9.69 2.58 48.08
C ARG A 224 9.98 3.50 49.27
N CYS A 225 9.45 3.18 50.44
CA CYS A 225 9.82 3.88 51.67
C CYS A 225 11.24 3.47 52.08
N LYS A 226 12.17 4.41 52.11
CA LYS A 226 13.47 4.21 52.77
C LYS A 226 13.21 4.17 54.28
N LYS A 227 13.66 3.09 54.94
CA LYS A 227 13.73 3.03 56.41
C LYS A 227 14.85 3.93 56.91
#